data_AF-A0ABD6MP96-F1
#
_entry.id   AF-A0ABD6MP96-F1
#
_cell.length_a   1.000
_cell.length_b   1.000
_cell.length_c   1.000
_cell.angle_alpha   90.00
_cell.angle_beta   90.00
_cell.angle_gamma   90.00
#
_symmetry.space_group_name_H-M   'P 1'
#
loop_
_entity.id
_entity.type
_entity.pdbx_description
1 polymer ?
#
loop_
_entity_poly.entity_id
_entity_poly.type
_entity_poly.pdbx_seq_one_letter_code
_entity_poly.pdbx_strand_id
1 'polypeptide(L)'
;MITRGPLPSVAGMDTEEAAAATATDTSPVASARGFYGCVIALIAFFTLIALGAHALNEFEKGLDGDGQLDQPGLAGSVSQPLGPGTTARYEDGLRVTVGRPERHDDGTYGVTVTFKNGTDEDLRLGDEEFSGTLDVQPGESGQDYAPGDNVSWLNWREVASALAPPLPEGEERTVPVRLKPDRKGAPVTLEVTPPHSGYRETAYFQLTLG
;
A
#
# COMPACT_ATOMS: atom_id res chain seq x y z
N MET A 1 13.01 69.26 -97.91
CA MET A 1 12.40 70.46 -97.31
C MET A 1 11.82 70.08 -95.96
N ILE A 2 12.19 70.82 -94.93
CA ILE A 2 11.77 70.67 -93.53
C ILE A 2 10.64 71.67 -93.28
N THR A 3 9.57 71.25 -92.58
CA THR A 3 8.87 72.12 -91.63
C THR A 3 8.25 71.29 -90.49
N ARG A 4 8.78 71.54 -89.28
CA ARG A 4 8.25 71.22 -87.93
C ARG A 4 7.04 72.14 -87.64
N GLY A 5 6.15 71.98 -86.66
CA GLY A 5 6.07 71.24 -85.37
C GLY A 5 4.67 71.50 -84.77
N PRO A 6 4.41 71.55 -83.44
CA PRO A 6 5.29 71.37 -82.28
C PRO A 6 4.79 70.33 -81.22
N LEU A 7 5.67 70.01 -80.25
CA LEU A 7 5.37 69.37 -78.95
C LEU A 7 5.36 70.45 -77.85
N PRO A 8 4.72 70.18 -76.70
CA PRO A 8 5.46 70.06 -75.42
C PRO A 8 4.84 68.93 -74.54
N SER A 9 5.34 68.44 -73.40
CA SER A 9 6.49 68.66 -72.51
C SER A 9 6.50 67.48 -71.52
N VAL A 10 7.68 67.10 -71.03
CA VAL A 10 7.92 66.09 -69.98
C VAL A 10 7.79 66.72 -68.58
N ALA A 11 7.21 66.00 -67.62
CA ALA A 11 7.45 66.03 -66.16
C ALA A 11 6.48 65.00 -65.54
N GLY A 12 6.76 64.20 -64.52
CA GLY A 12 7.85 64.13 -63.56
C GLY A 12 7.49 63.01 -62.57
N MET A 13 8.51 62.48 -61.92
CA MET A 13 8.48 61.48 -60.86
C MET A 13 7.85 62.06 -59.58
N ASP A 14 7.21 61.17 -58.80
CA ASP A 14 6.88 61.23 -57.37
C ASP A 14 5.91 62.30 -56.83
N THR A 15 4.80 61.87 -56.21
CA THR A 15 4.50 62.05 -54.78
C THR A 15 3.25 61.23 -54.40
N GLU A 16 3.33 60.62 -53.22
CA GLU A 16 2.42 59.73 -52.49
C GLU A 16 0.94 60.18 -52.40
N GLU A 17 0.01 59.21 -52.28
CA GLU A 17 -0.75 58.97 -51.04
C GLU A 17 -1.93 58.00 -51.27
N ALA A 18 -1.85 56.85 -50.58
CA ALA A 18 -2.91 55.95 -50.09
C ALA A 18 -4.21 55.72 -50.90
N ALA A 19 -4.39 54.48 -51.38
CA ALA A 19 -5.58 53.68 -51.03
C ALA A 19 -5.43 52.20 -51.46
N ALA A 20 -5.50 51.31 -50.47
CA ALA A 20 -5.91 49.90 -50.54
C ALA A 20 -5.07 48.98 -51.46
N ALA A 21 -3.98 48.34 -51.02
CA ALA A 21 -3.95 47.26 -50.03
C ALA A 21 -5.02 46.18 -50.27
N THR A 22 -4.71 45.21 -51.13
CA THR A 22 -5.05 43.80 -50.94
C THR A 22 -3.95 42.96 -51.56
N ALA A 23 -2.80 42.96 -50.88
CA ALA A 23 -1.85 41.86 -50.99
C ALA A 23 -2.59 40.58 -50.64
N THR A 24 -2.50 39.59 -51.52
CA THR A 24 -2.99 38.23 -51.30
C THR A 24 -2.16 37.61 -50.18
N ASP A 25 -2.53 37.91 -48.93
CA ASP A 25 -2.00 37.23 -47.77
C ASP A 25 -2.74 35.90 -47.63
N THR A 26 -2.30 34.90 -48.41
CA THR A 26 -2.56 33.51 -48.04
C THR A 26 -1.70 33.20 -46.81
N SER A 27 -2.20 33.65 -45.65
CA SER A 27 -1.79 33.08 -44.37
C SER A 27 -1.85 31.57 -44.50
N PRO A 28 -0.82 30.81 -44.09
CA PRO A 28 -0.96 29.38 -44.00
C PRO A 28 -2.08 29.15 -42.99
N VAL A 29 -3.20 28.59 -43.42
CA VAL A 29 -4.18 28.03 -42.51
C VAL A 29 -3.39 27.06 -41.65
N ALA A 30 -3.14 27.46 -40.39
CA ALA A 30 -2.44 26.65 -39.41
C ALA A 30 -3.15 25.30 -39.43
N SER A 31 -2.50 24.32 -40.05
CA SER A 31 -3.15 23.06 -40.40
C SER A 31 -3.60 22.46 -39.09
N ALA A 32 -4.92 22.28 -38.91
CA ALA A 32 -5.49 21.67 -37.71
C ALA A 32 -4.79 20.33 -37.36
N ARG A 33 -4.27 19.64 -38.39
CA ARG A 33 -3.40 18.45 -38.29
C ARG A 33 -2.14 18.64 -37.43
N GLY A 34 -1.50 19.80 -37.44
CA GLY A 34 -0.32 20.09 -36.60
C GLY A 34 -0.67 20.29 -35.12
N PHE A 35 -1.82 20.92 -34.86
CA PHE A 35 -2.34 21.08 -33.50
C PHE A 35 -2.83 19.74 -32.93
N TYR A 36 -3.63 18.97 -33.69
CA TYR A 36 -4.05 17.64 -33.28
C TYR A 36 -2.87 16.67 -33.13
N GLY A 37 -1.86 16.75 -34.00
CA GLY A 37 -0.62 15.96 -33.85
C GLY A 37 0.16 16.32 -32.58
N CYS A 38 0.25 17.61 -32.25
CA CYS A 38 0.86 18.08 -31.00
C CYS A 38 0.07 17.60 -29.77
N VAL A 39 -1.27 17.69 -29.79
CA VAL A 39 -2.13 17.20 -28.70
C VAL A 39 -2.02 15.68 -28.54
N ILE A 40 -2.01 14.91 -29.64
CA ILE A 40 -1.82 13.46 -29.61
C ILE A 40 -0.44 13.11 -29.04
N ALA A 41 0.62 13.83 -29.45
CA ALA A 41 1.96 13.62 -28.93
C ALA A 41 2.04 13.91 -27.42
N LEU A 42 1.38 14.97 -26.95
CA LEU A 42 1.30 15.29 -25.51
C LEU A 42 0.53 14.20 -24.75
N ILE A 43 -0.61 13.75 -25.25
CA ILE A 43 -1.37 12.64 -24.63
C ILE A 43 -0.49 11.40 -24.55
N ALA A 44 0.13 10.98 -25.66
CA ALA A 44 0.99 9.80 -25.70
C ALA A 44 2.17 9.93 -24.70
N PHE A 45 2.79 11.12 -24.62
CA PHE A 45 3.87 11.39 -23.69
C PHE A 45 3.41 11.28 -22.22
N PHE A 46 2.29 11.90 -21.85
CA PHE A 46 1.74 11.79 -20.49
C PHE A 46 1.28 10.36 -20.16
N THR A 47 0.70 9.64 -21.12
CA THR A 47 0.34 8.23 -20.94
C THR A 47 1.59 7.38 -20.70
N LEU A 48 2.67 7.58 -21.47
CA LEU A 48 3.93 6.86 -21.27
C LEU A 48 4.58 7.18 -19.92
N ILE A 49 4.53 8.43 -19.47
CA ILE A 49 5.00 8.80 -18.13
C ILE A 49 4.17 8.09 -17.06
N ALA A 50 2.84 8.10 -17.18
CA ALA A 50 1.96 7.43 -16.24
C ALA A 50 2.22 5.91 -16.19
N LEU A 51 2.38 5.27 -17.35
CA LEU A 51 2.75 3.85 -17.43
C LEU A 51 4.15 3.58 -16.85
N GLY A 52 5.13 4.46 -17.11
CA GLY A 52 6.48 4.34 -16.56
C GLY A 52 6.49 4.46 -15.04
N ALA A 53 5.76 5.42 -14.49
CA ALA A 53 5.59 5.58 -13.05
C ALA A 53 4.87 4.37 -12.43
N HIS A 54 3.81 3.86 -13.07
CA HIS A 54 3.12 2.66 -12.62
C HIS A 54 4.03 1.42 -12.65
N ALA A 55 4.80 1.22 -13.72
CA ALA A 55 5.72 0.10 -13.83
C ALA A 55 6.85 0.15 -12.79
N LEU A 56 7.36 1.35 -12.47
CA LEU A 56 8.34 1.52 -11.39
C LEU A 56 7.74 1.22 -10.01
N ASN A 57 6.52 1.70 -9.76
CA ASN A 57 5.79 1.42 -8.53
C ASN A 57 5.53 -0.09 -8.35
N GLU A 58 5.07 -0.78 -9.39
CA GLU A 58 4.88 -2.24 -9.35
C GLU A 58 6.21 -3.01 -9.22
N PHE A 59 7.30 -2.47 -9.77
CA PHE A 59 8.64 -3.05 -9.59
C PHE A 59 9.15 -2.86 -8.15
N GLU A 60 8.93 -1.71 -7.54
CA GLU A 60 9.24 -1.46 -6.13
C GLU A 60 8.42 -2.40 -5.22
N LYS A 61 7.12 -2.59 -5.50
CA LYS A 61 6.29 -3.60 -4.80
C LYS A 61 6.80 -5.02 -4.94
N GLY A 62 7.34 -5.37 -6.11
CA GLY A 62 7.95 -6.69 -6.34
C GLY A 62 9.30 -6.88 -5.63
N LEU A 63 9.86 -5.82 -5.06
CA LEU A 63 11.05 -5.87 -4.20
C LEU A 63 10.69 -5.82 -2.70
N ASP A 64 9.51 -5.34 -2.35
CA ASP A 64 8.97 -5.48 -1.00
C ASP A 64 8.72 -6.97 -0.76
N GLY A 65 9.31 -7.52 0.31
CA GLY A 65 9.47 -8.97 0.44
C GLY A 65 8.16 -9.74 0.57
N ASP A 66 8.22 -11.06 0.34
CA ASP A 66 7.06 -11.95 0.16
C ASP A 66 6.32 -12.30 1.47
N GLY A 67 6.24 -11.36 2.42
CA GLY A 67 5.61 -11.59 3.74
C GLY A 67 6.41 -12.55 4.63
N GLN A 68 7.73 -12.66 4.45
CA GLN A 68 8.60 -13.43 5.34
C GLN A 68 8.90 -12.67 6.63
N LEU A 69 9.24 -13.36 7.72
CA LEU A 69 9.64 -12.72 8.97
C LEU A 69 11.08 -12.20 8.91
N ASP A 70 11.25 -10.88 9.04
CA ASP A 70 12.54 -10.22 9.21
C ASP A 70 12.79 -9.87 10.69
N GLN A 71 13.33 -10.84 11.44
CA GLN A 71 13.58 -10.72 12.88
C GLN A 71 15.08 -10.59 13.21
N PRO A 72 15.50 -9.52 13.91
CA PRO A 72 16.78 -9.53 14.61
C PRO A 72 16.63 -10.34 15.91
N GLY A 73 16.88 -11.65 15.87
CA GLY A 73 16.87 -12.52 17.05
C GLY A 73 16.09 -13.80 16.86
N LEU A 74 15.12 -14.07 17.75
CA LEU A 74 14.23 -15.23 17.64
C LEU A 74 13.41 -15.09 16.35
N ALA A 75 13.40 -16.16 15.54
CA ALA A 75 12.81 -16.14 14.20
C ALA A 75 11.28 -15.92 14.21
N GLY A 76 10.61 -16.19 15.34
CA GLY A 76 9.15 -16.19 15.42
C GLY A 76 8.51 -17.39 14.73
N SER A 77 9.31 -18.42 14.44
CA SER A 77 8.84 -19.72 13.96
C SER A 77 8.36 -20.59 15.12
N VAL A 78 7.70 -21.70 14.79
CA VAL A 78 7.29 -22.74 15.76
C VAL A 78 8.43 -23.16 16.69
N SER A 79 9.63 -23.34 16.15
CA SER A 79 10.80 -23.82 16.90
C SER A 79 11.49 -22.72 17.73
N GLN A 80 11.26 -21.45 17.39
CA GLN A 80 11.87 -20.29 18.02
C GLN A 80 10.84 -19.17 18.15
N PRO A 81 9.78 -19.39 18.95
CA PRO A 81 8.68 -18.45 19.05
C PRO A 81 9.14 -17.15 19.70
N LEU A 82 8.47 -16.06 19.34
CA LEU A 82 8.65 -14.75 19.95
C LEU A 82 8.12 -14.72 21.38
N GLY A 83 8.65 -13.81 22.20
CA GLY A 83 8.25 -13.64 23.60
C GLY A 83 7.17 -12.56 23.79
N PRO A 84 6.60 -12.43 25.00
CA PRO A 84 5.66 -11.38 25.33
C PRO A 84 6.32 -9.98 25.25
N GLY A 85 5.60 -9.02 24.68
CA GLY A 85 6.06 -7.64 24.47
C GLY A 85 6.99 -7.46 23.27
N THR A 86 7.10 -8.47 22.40
CA THR A 86 7.94 -8.40 21.19
C THR A 86 7.09 -8.22 19.93
N THR A 87 7.75 -7.90 18.82
CA THR A 87 7.11 -7.54 17.55
C THR A 87 7.61 -8.44 16.43
N ALA A 88 6.73 -9.24 15.84
CA ALA A 88 6.93 -9.83 14.53
C ALA A 88 6.94 -8.71 13.47
N ARG A 89 7.89 -8.77 12.55
CA ARG A 89 8.15 -7.81 11.49
C ARG A 89 8.25 -8.62 10.23
N TYR A 90 7.47 -8.21 9.26
CA TYR A 90 7.42 -8.84 7.95
C TYR A 90 8.19 -7.96 6.97
N GLU A 91 8.80 -8.59 5.96
CA GLU A 91 9.55 -7.88 4.92
C GLU A 91 8.68 -6.89 4.13
N ASP A 92 7.40 -7.20 3.97
CA ASP A 92 6.38 -6.34 3.33
C ASP A 92 5.99 -5.11 4.17
N GLY A 93 6.57 -4.95 5.36
CA GLY A 93 6.33 -3.80 6.24
C GLY A 93 5.25 -4.01 7.30
N LEU A 94 4.47 -5.10 7.27
CA LEU A 94 3.55 -5.44 8.35
C LEU A 94 4.33 -5.66 9.66
N ARG A 95 3.76 -5.20 10.78
CA ARG A 95 4.29 -5.47 12.12
C ARG A 95 3.18 -5.93 13.05
N VAL A 96 3.44 -6.98 13.81
CA VAL A 96 2.50 -7.52 14.80
C VAL A 96 3.18 -7.58 16.16
N THR A 97 2.64 -6.86 17.13
CA THR A 97 3.15 -6.83 18.51
C THR A 97 2.18 -7.54 19.44
N VAL A 98 2.68 -8.49 20.22
CA VAL A 98 1.89 -9.15 21.27
C VAL A 98 2.34 -8.62 22.61
N GLY A 99 1.41 -8.03 23.37
CA GLY A 99 1.64 -7.47 24.68
C GLY A 99 1.98 -8.53 25.74
N ARG A 100 2.40 -8.08 26.92
CA ARG A 100 2.55 -8.96 28.08
C ARG A 100 1.17 -9.35 28.62
N PRO A 101 0.95 -10.61 29.03
CA PRO A 101 -0.29 -10.99 29.70
C PRO A 101 -0.49 -10.22 31.01
N GLU A 102 -1.65 -9.63 31.19
CA GLU A 102 -2.06 -8.92 32.39
C GLU A 102 -3.15 -9.71 33.11
N ARG A 103 -2.96 -9.96 34.41
CA ARG A 103 -3.91 -10.73 35.21
C ARG A 103 -5.06 -9.84 35.71
N HIS A 104 -6.29 -10.32 35.57
CA HIS A 104 -7.49 -9.73 36.15
C HIS A 104 -7.91 -10.45 37.45
N ASP A 105 -8.76 -9.78 38.24
CA ASP A 105 -9.22 -10.28 39.55
C ASP A 105 -10.06 -11.56 39.46
N ASP A 106 -10.73 -11.77 38.33
CA ASP A 106 -11.56 -12.95 38.05
C ASP A 106 -10.74 -14.19 37.61
N GLY A 107 -9.41 -14.08 37.62
CA GLY A 107 -8.50 -15.14 37.18
C GLY A 107 -8.34 -15.25 35.68
N THR A 108 -8.91 -14.31 34.90
CA THR A 108 -8.64 -14.19 33.46
C THR A 108 -7.37 -13.37 33.21
N TYR A 109 -6.84 -13.48 31.99
CA TYR A 109 -5.69 -12.72 31.52
C TYR A 109 -6.05 -11.95 30.26
N GLY A 110 -5.67 -10.67 30.22
CA GLY A 110 -5.74 -9.84 29.02
C GLY A 110 -4.40 -9.83 28.30
N VAL A 111 -4.41 -9.97 26.98
CA VAL A 111 -3.24 -9.81 26.10
C VAL A 111 -3.66 -8.87 24.97
N THR A 112 -2.85 -7.87 24.64
CA THR A 112 -3.10 -7.02 23.47
C THR A 112 -2.36 -7.57 22.26
N VAL A 113 -3.01 -7.57 21.10
CA VAL A 113 -2.37 -7.86 19.82
C VAL A 113 -2.53 -6.64 18.93
N THR A 114 -1.41 -6.07 18.50
CA THR A 114 -1.36 -4.81 17.75
C THR A 114 -0.80 -5.07 16.36
N PHE A 115 -1.62 -4.83 15.34
CA PHE A 115 -1.26 -4.89 13.94
C PHE A 115 -0.97 -3.48 13.46
N LYS A 116 0.22 -3.24 12.93
CA LYS A 116 0.59 -1.99 12.26
C LYS A 116 0.82 -2.29 10.79
N ASN A 117 -0.02 -1.70 9.94
CA ASN A 117 0.08 -1.87 8.50
C ASN A 117 1.15 -0.93 7.95
N GLY A 118 2.32 -1.48 7.63
CA GLY A 118 3.36 -0.78 6.87
C GLY A 118 3.45 -1.21 5.42
N THR A 119 2.49 -2.02 4.95
CA THR A 119 2.35 -2.42 3.55
C THR A 119 1.75 -1.27 2.73
N ASP A 120 1.78 -1.39 1.41
CA ASP A 120 1.27 -0.40 0.46
C ASP A 120 -0.24 -0.57 0.13
N GLU A 121 -0.92 -1.49 0.81
CA GLU A 121 -2.33 -1.80 0.59
C GLU A 121 -3.15 -1.91 1.89
N ASP A 122 -4.48 -1.87 1.76
CA ASP A 122 -5.40 -2.09 2.87
C ASP A 122 -5.40 -3.57 3.28
N LEU A 123 -5.02 -3.87 4.53
CA LEU A 123 -4.96 -5.24 5.04
C LEU A 123 -6.32 -5.73 5.55
N ARG A 124 -6.76 -6.88 5.07
CA ARG A 124 -8.03 -7.51 5.47
C ARG A 124 -7.86 -8.59 6.52
N LEU A 125 -7.55 -8.20 7.76
CA LEU A 125 -7.23 -9.10 8.89
C LEU A 125 -8.35 -10.06 9.34
N GLY A 126 -9.57 -9.94 8.84
CA GLY A 126 -10.71 -10.75 9.26
C GLY A 126 -11.59 -11.24 8.11
N ASP A 127 -11.04 -11.32 6.89
CA ASP A 127 -11.78 -11.85 5.73
C ASP A 127 -12.09 -13.34 5.91
N GLU A 128 -13.26 -13.80 5.46
CA GLU A 128 -13.69 -15.20 5.61
C GLU A 128 -12.81 -16.15 4.78
N GLU A 129 -12.24 -15.67 3.67
CA GLU A 129 -11.29 -16.40 2.84
C GLU A 129 -9.98 -16.73 3.59
N PHE A 130 -9.65 -15.93 4.62
CA PHE A 130 -8.43 -16.05 5.42
C PHE A 130 -8.72 -16.16 6.92
N SER A 131 -9.81 -16.85 7.28
CA SER A 131 -10.14 -17.17 8.67
C SER A 131 -8.92 -17.79 9.37
N GLY A 132 -8.55 -17.27 10.55
CA GLY A 132 -7.37 -17.73 11.30
C GLY A 132 -6.20 -16.74 11.39
N THR A 133 -6.43 -15.44 11.15
CA THR A 133 -5.38 -14.43 11.36
C THR A 133 -4.80 -14.43 12.77
N LEU A 134 -5.61 -14.75 13.77
CA LEU A 134 -5.17 -14.92 15.14
C LEU A 134 -5.79 -16.18 15.72
N ASP A 135 -4.96 -17.05 16.26
CA ASP A 135 -5.37 -18.26 16.98
C ASP A 135 -4.66 -18.36 18.33
N VAL A 136 -5.26 -19.13 19.24
CA VAL A 136 -4.75 -19.37 20.59
C VAL A 136 -4.65 -20.87 20.81
N GLN A 137 -3.42 -21.37 20.88
CA GLN A 137 -3.13 -22.76 21.15
C GLN A 137 -2.68 -22.96 22.61
N PRO A 138 -3.29 -23.91 23.35
CA PRO A 138 -2.79 -24.30 24.66
C PRO A 138 -1.41 -24.97 24.53
N GLY A 139 -0.51 -24.71 25.47
CA GLY A 139 0.81 -25.36 25.49
C GLY A 139 1.94 -24.51 24.91
N GLU A 140 3.11 -25.15 24.79
CA GLU A 140 4.26 -24.56 24.14
C GLU A 140 4.18 -24.71 22.62
N SER A 141 4.79 -23.79 21.89
CA SER A 141 4.84 -23.82 20.44
C SER A 141 5.49 -25.11 19.94
N GLY A 142 4.89 -25.75 18.94
CA GLY A 142 5.36 -27.01 18.36
C GLY A 142 5.02 -28.27 19.17
N GLN A 143 4.26 -28.15 20.25
CA GLN A 143 3.71 -29.31 20.95
C GLN A 143 2.38 -29.74 20.33
N ASP A 144 2.35 -30.94 19.75
CA ASP A 144 1.13 -31.52 19.16
C ASP A 144 0.07 -31.93 20.21
N TYR A 145 0.48 -32.09 21.48
CA TYR A 145 -0.41 -32.52 22.55
C TYR A 145 0.05 -31.94 23.91
N ALA A 146 -0.75 -31.04 24.48
CA ALA A 146 -0.52 -30.42 25.78
C ALA A 146 -1.59 -30.82 26.82
N PRO A 147 -1.56 -32.05 27.35
CA PRO A 147 -2.58 -32.55 28.27
C PRO A 147 -2.55 -31.78 29.59
N GLY A 148 -3.68 -31.16 29.95
CA GLY A 148 -3.84 -30.43 31.21
C GLY A 148 -3.57 -28.92 31.14
N ASP A 149 -3.22 -28.41 29.96
CA ASP A 149 -2.91 -26.99 29.73
C ASP A 149 -4.01 -26.27 28.95
N ASN A 150 -5.29 -26.65 29.14
CA ASN A 150 -6.37 -26.00 28.39
C ASN A 150 -6.43 -24.51 28.74
N VAL A 151 -6.67 -23.71 27.70
CA VAL A 151 -6.94 -22.30 27.82
C VAL A 151 -8.20 -21.97 27.03
N SER A 152 -9.16 -21.33 27.69
CA SER A 152 -10.37 -20.83 27.04
C SER A 152 -10.11 -19.43 26.49
N TRP A 153 -10.31 -19.23 25.19
CA TRP A 153 -10.39 -17.88 24.59
C TRP A 153 -11.82 -17.34 24.73
N LEU A 154 -11.98 -16.36 25.63
CA LEU A 154 -13.29 -15.91 26.09
C LEU A 154 -14.00 -14.93 25.15
N ASN A 155 -13.25 -14.18 24.34
CA ASN A 155 -13.76 -13.08 23.53
C ASN A 155 -13.38 -13.19 22.04
N TRP A 156 -13.31 -14.41 21.52
CA TRP A 156 -12.87 -14.67 20.15
C TRP A 156 -13.78 -13.99 19.10
N ARG A 157 -15.08 -13.87 19.36
CA ARG A 157 -16.05 -13.22 18.46
C ARG A 157 -15.84 -11.72 18.38
N GLU A 158 -15.60 -11.09 19.53
CA GLU A 158 -15.32 -9.66 19.62
C GLU A 158 -14.01 -9.33 18.90
N VAL A 159 -12.99 -10.18 19.06
CA VAL A 159 -11.72 -10.03 18.32
C VAL A 159 -11.92 -10.20 16.83
N ALA A 160 -12.61 -11.25 16.39
CA ALA A 160 -12.90 -11.47 14.97
C ALA A 160 -13.67 -10.28 14.37
N SER A 161 -14.68 -9.77 15.09
CA SER A 161 -15.43 -8.58 14.66
C SER A 161 -14.56 -7.32 14.59
N ALA A 162 -13.58 -7.16 15.49
CA ALA A 162 -12.67 -6.03 15.46
C ALA A 162 -11.64 -6.12 14.32
N LEU A 163 -11.26 -7.34 13.92
CA LEU A 163 -10.35 -7.57 12.80
C LEU A 163 -11.03 -7.47 11.42
N ALA A 164 -12.36 -7.62 11.36
CA ALA A 164 -13.12 -7.66 10.11
C ALA A 164 -13.00 -6.42 9.20
N PRO A 165 -13.01 -5.15 9.69
CA PRO A 165 -12.82 -4.00 8.82
C PRO A 165 -11.42 -4.00 8.18
N PRO A 166 -11.23 -3.51 6.94
CA PRO A 166 -9.89 -3.31 6.40
C PRO A 166 -9.04 -2.40 7.29
N LEU A 167 -7.74 -2.67 7.41
CA LEU A 167 -6.77 -1.82 8.10
C LEU A 167 -6.00 -1.02 7.04
N PRO A 168 -6.22 0.30 6.94
CA PRO A 168 -5.56 1.11 5.91
C PRO A 168 -4.04 1.11 6.00
N GLU A 169 -3.37 1.43 4.88
CA GLU A 169 -1.92 1.70 4.86
C GLU A 169 -1.53 2.70 5.96
N GLY A 170 -0.42 2.43 6.66
CA GLY A 170 0.15 3.29 7.70
C GLY A 170 -0.59 3.27 9.04
N GLU A 171 -1.80 2.71 9.09
CA GLU A 171 -2.64 2.68 10.28
C GLU A 171 -2.33 1.49 11.20
N GLU A 172 -2.82 1.59 12.43
CA GLU A 172 -2.65 0.57 13.47
C GLU A 172 -4.01 0.12 14.01
N ARG A 173 -4.11 -1.17 14.33
CA ARG A 173 -5.24 -1.74 15.06
C ARG A 173 -4.77 -2.62 16.20
N THR A 174 -5.27 -2.32 17.40
CA THR A 174 -5.06 -3.14 18.59
C THR A 174 -6.35 -3.87 18.96
N VAL A 175 -6.25 -5.18 19.16
CA VAL A 175 -7.36 -6.04 19.62
C VAL A 175 -7.02 -6.68 20.97
N PRO A 176 -7.94 -6.67 21.95
CA PRO A 176 -7.74 -7.33 23.23
C PRO A 176 -8.12 -8.81 23.13
N VAL A 177 -7.24 -9.71 23.57
CA VAL A 177 -7.48 -11.14 23.72
C VAL A 177 -7.66 -11.45 25.19
N ARG A 178 -8.75 -12.13 25.55
CA ARG A 178 -9.07 -12.51 26.93
C ARG A 178 -9.03 -14.03 27.07
N LEU A 179 -8.14 -14.48 27.95
CA LEU A 179 -7.81 -15.89 28.15
C LEU A 179 -8.16 -16.32 29.56
N LYS A 180 -8.59 -17.57 29.72
CA LYS A 180 -8.75 -18.20 31.02
C LYS A 180 -8.04 -19.55 31.02
N PRO A 181 -6.88 -19.66 31.70
CA PRO A 181 -6.21 -20.93 31.83
C PRO A 181 -6.84 -21.79 32.92
N ASP A 182 -6.79 -23.12 32.74
CA ASP A 182 -7.21 -24.08 33.75
C ASP A 182 -6.29 -24.05 34.99
N ARG A 183 -5.01 -23.69 34.79
CA ARG A 183 -4.02 -23.56 35.86
C ARG A 183 -3.17 -22.29 35.73
N LYS A 184 -2.76 -21.75 36.87
CA LYS A 184 -1.79 -20.64 36.92
C LYS A 184 -0.44 -21.10 36.35
N GLY A 185 0.20 -20.25 35.55
CA GLY A 185 1.47 -20.52 34.88
C GLY A 185 1.34 -21.46 33.68
N ALA A 186 0.13 -21.63 33.14
CA ALA A 186 -0.06 -22.40 31.91
C ALA A 186 0.66 -21.68 30.73
N PRO A 187 1.45 -22.41 29.94
CA PRO A 187 1.97 -21.90 28.68
C PRO A 187 0.84 -21.77 27.66
N VAL A 188 0.90 -20.72 26.84
CA VAL A 188 0.00 -20.51 25.71
C VAL A 188 0.80 -19.99 24.53
N THR A 189 0.41 -20.43 23.33
CA THR A 189 0.96 -19.93 22.08
C THR A 189 -0.11 -19.11 21.36
N LEU A 190 0.21 -17.87 21.00
CA LEU A 190 -0.59 -17.11 20.03
C LEU A 190 0.03 -17.33 18.66
N GLU A 191 -0.78 -17.79 17.72
CA GLU A 191 -0.41 -17.93 16.32
C GLU A 191 -1.02 -16.78 15.54
N VAL A 192 -0.18 -16.06 14.81
CA VAL A 192 -0.62 -14.95 13.96
C VAL A 192 -0.29 -15.29 12.52
N THR A 193 -1.32 -15.54 11.71
CA THR A 193 -1.21 -15.88 10.30
C THR A 193 -1.84 -14.76 9.47
N PRO A 194 -1.15 -13.63 9.26
CA PRO A 194 -1.80 -12.50 8.61
C PRO A 194 -2.16 -12.85 7.17
N PRO A 195 -3.31 -12.37 6.68
CA PRO A 195 -3.85 -12.75 5.39
C PRO A 195 -3.03 -12.13 4.26
N HIS A 196 -2.78 -12.90 3.21
CA HIS A 196 -2.04 -12.43 2.04
C HIS A 196 -2.49 -13.21 0.79
N SER A 197 -2.47 -12.56 -0.37
CA SER A 197 -2.86 -13.18 -1.65
C SER A 197 -1.86 -14.24 -2.14
N GLY A 198 -0.61 -14.14 -1.68
CA GLY A 198 0.45 -15.12 -1.91
C GLY A 198 0.80 -15.87 -0.62
N TYR A 199 2.06 -15.76 -0.22
CA TYR A 199 2.57 -16.32 1.02
C TYR A 199 2.73 -15.23 2.07
N ARG A 200 2.54 -15.57 3.34
CA ARG A 200 3.02 -14.80 4.48
C ARG A 200 3.29 -15.77 5.62
N GLU A 201 4.42 -15.62 6.30
CA GLU A 201 4.81 -16.51 7.38
C GLU A 201 3.87 -16.39 8.59
N THR A 202 3.59 -17.50 9.27
CA THR A 202 2.91 -17.46 10.57
C THR A 202 3.91 -17.10 11.66
N ALA A 203 3.61 -16.07 12.43
CA ALA A 203 4.38 -15.71 13.62
C ALA A 203 3.81 -16.39 14.87
N TYR A 204 4.69 -17.02 15.63
CA TYR A 204 4.36 -17.72 16.88
C TYR A 204 4.85 -16.91 18.07
N PHE A 205 3.99 -16.69 19.05
CA PHE A 205 4.31 -15.98 20.29
C PHE A 205 4.05 -16.88 21.50
N GLN A 206 5.11 -17.21 22.24
CA GLN A 206 5.02 -17.99 23.47
C GLN A 206 4.78 -17.08 24.68
N LEU A 207 3.68 -17.34 25.39
CA LEU A 207 3.30 -16.64 26.61
C LEU A 207 3.22 -17.62 27.79
N THR A 208 3.28 -17.06 29.00
CA THR A 208 2.99 -17.76 30.26
C THR A 208 1.96 -16.97 31.05
N LEU A 209 0.86 -17.61 31.46
CA LEU A 209 -0.25 -16.97 32.16
C LEU A 209 -0.14 -17.17 33.68
N GLY A 210 0.74 -16.42 34.37
CA GLY A 210 0.98 -16.59 35.81
C GLY A 210 1.80 -15.50 36.50
#